data_AF-A0A9N9ELK9-F1
#
_entry.id   AF-A0A9N9ELK9-F1
#
_cell.length_a   1.000
_cell.length_b   1.000
_cell.length_c   1.000
_cell.angle_alpha   90.00
_cell.angle_beta   90.00
_cell.angle_gamma   90.00
#
_symmetry.space_group_name_H-M   'P 1'
#
loop_
_entity.id
_entity.type
_entity.pdbx_description
1 polymer ?
#
loop_
_entity_poly.entity_id
_entity_poly.type
_entity_poly.pdbx_seq_one_letter_code
_entity_poly.pdbx_strand_id
1 'polypeptide(L)'
;MISTTVKYIKKHKRGILITLGVSGGIYFLGKYAKWKIIEFQEKAEQERIARDNIRRRFQQRQNDCAFAVASHLPSIAEILLNRFDVESIITHLQKAKSAQHSTTTTPNDSPGASVVLVNEPNTTPSSSMIIVDKPVETGNGKVIETFSDINNGNNTERSESRRSDSGSSTNSGQDNDPSHVNASQSFTDKKTRLELWNEVKYKTFVRSIAAIYLETFLTLIITVQLNILGRYNYLYSIASLTERDREQVIQINPPTGSILNSNIEKKYLTFSWWFLNVGYNEIIERVRIAVETQLSTVSLKQDLSYKDFVWLLSEIRSRVERTEDGQPYEFLNVLIPESQADELRVLDQGGGGELDIHIDSKLRKLLDETKDFLHGQDFTAVLSGCVSSAFSLMQQDLHTHFVCQDGEQIEKNVTLVKLLPDLAREAHIILSNVQNKFLD
;
A
#
# COMPACT_ATOMS: atom_id res chain seq x y z
N MET A 1 83.34 -27.81 47.65
CA MET A 1 82.42 -26.69 47.36
C MET A 1 80.95 -27.00 47.62
N ILE A 2 80.48 -28.26 47.49
CA ILE A 2 79.06 -28.62 47.68
C ILE A 2 78.59 -28.52 49.15
N SER A 3 79.46 -28.78 50.15
CA SER A 3 79.08 -28.73 51.57
C SER A 3 78.84 -27.31 52.11
N THR A 4 79.49 -26.31 51.54
CA THR A 4 79.32 -24.89 51.92
C THR A 4 77.97 -24.35 51.44
N THR A 5 77.55 -24.72 50.23
CA THR A 5 76.23 -24.35 49.66
C THR A 5 75.08 -24.99 50.43
N VAL A 6 75.23 -26.25 50.85
CA VAL A 6 74.22 -26.96 51.66
C VAL A 6 74.06 -26.35 53.05
N LYS A 7 75.15 -25.92 53.71
CA LYS A 7 75.07 -25.22 55.01
C LYS A 7 74.41 -23.84 54.90
N TYR A 8 74.69 -23.09 53.83
CA TYR A 8 74.07 -21.79 53.57
C TYR A 8 72.56 -21.93 53.34
N ILE A 9 72.16 -22.85 52.46
CA ILE A 9 70.74 -23.17 52.20
C ILE A 9 70.06 -23.64 53.49
N LYS A 10 70.70 -24.49 54.31
CA LYS A 10 70.14 -24.99 55.58
C LYS A 10 69.95 -23.89 56.63
N LYS A 11 70.80 -22.85 56.63
CA LYS A 11 70.73 -21.70 57.55
C LYS A 11 69.66 -20.67 57.11
N HIS A 12 69.38 -20.54 55.81
CA HIS A 12 68.43 -19.56 55.26
C HIS A 12 67.12 -20.17 54.74
N LYS A 13 66.81 -21.43 55.07
CA LYS A 13 65.61 -22.16 54.58
C LYS A 13 64.31 -21.39 54.71
N ARG A 14 64.09 -20.68 55.84
CA ARG A 14 62.87 -19.89 56.05
C ARG A 14 62.79 -18.69 55.11
N GLY A 15 63.89 -17.95 54.93
CA GLY A 15 63.94 -16.80 54.01
C GLY A 15 63.73 -17.22 52.55
N ILE A 16 64.38 -18.31 52.11
CA ILE A 16 64.24 -18.85 50.76
C ILE A 16 62.80 -19.36 50.51
N LEU A 17 62.18 -20.02 51.50
CA LEU A 17 60.80 -20.51 51.37
C LEU A 17 59.80 -19.35 51.23
N ILE A 18 59.98 -18.28 52.02
CA ILE A 18 59.12 -17.09 51.96
C ILE A 18 59.27 -16.38 50.62
N THR A 19 60.50 -16.15 50.15
CA THR A 19 60.71 -15.48 48.86
C THR A 19 60.22 -16.32 47.68
N LEU A 20 60.42 -17.64 47.71
CA LEU A 20 59.88 -18.56 46.70
C LEU A 20 58.34 -18.58 46.71
N GLY A 21 57.72 -18.58 47.90
CA GLY A 21 56.27 -18.52 48.06
C GLY A 21 55.68 -17.20 47.54
N VAL A 22 56.30 -16.06 47.87
CA VAL A 22 55.85 -14.74 47.41
C VAL A 22 56.03 -14.60 45.89
N SER A 23 57.19 -14.98 45.35
CA SER A 23 57.45 -14.91 43.90
C SER A 23 56.55 -15.87 43.10
N GLY A 24 56.35 -17.09 43.59
CA GLY A 24 55.39 -18.04 43.03
C GLY A 24 53.97 -17.49 43.06
N GLY A 25 53.53 -16.93 44.20
CA GLY A 25 52.20 -16.32 44.35
C GLY A 25 51.97 -15.16 43.37
N ILE A 26 52.93 -14.26 43.22
CA ILE A 26 52.88 -13.16 42.25
C ILE A 26 52.79 -13.69 40.81
N TYR A 27 53.57 -14.73 40.48
CA TYR A 27 53.55 -15.34 39.15
C TYR A 27 52.19 -15.97 38.82
N PHE A 28 51.62 -16.77 39.73
CA PHE A 28 50.32 -17.39 39.51
C PHE A 28 49.19 -16.36 39.43
N LEU A 29 49.22 -15.32 40.28
CA LEU A 29 48.21 -14.25 40.23
C LEU A 29 48.30 -13.45 38.93
N GLY A 30 49.51 -13.10 38.48
CA GLY A 30 49.72 -12.42 37.20
C GLY A 30 49.28 -13.27 36.01
N LYS A 31 49.56 -14.58 36.04
CA LYS A 31 49.10 -15.54 35.01
C LYS A 31 47.58 -15.63 34.96
N TYR A 32 46.92 -15.73 36.13
CA TYR A 32 45.46 -15.75 36.22
C TYR A 32 44.84 -14.44 35.73
N ALA A 33 45.37 -13.29 36.15
CA ALA A 33 44.90 -11.98 35.70
C ALA A 33 45.02 -11.81 34.19
N LYS A 34 46.17 -12.20 33.61
CA LYS A 34 46.38 -12.17 32.15
C LYS A 34 45.38 -13.08 31.42
N TRP A 35 45.22 -14.32 31.88
CA TRP A 35 44.27 -15.26 31.28
C TRP A 35 42.83 -14.73 31.35
N LYS A 36 42.43 -14.17 32.50
CA LYS A 36 41.09 -13.63 32.69
C LYS A 36 40.82 -12.40 31.83
N ILE A 37 41.79 -11.50 31.64
CA ILE A 37 41.65 -10.33 30.76
C ILE A 37 41.49 -10.76 29.30
N ILE A 38 42.28 -11.73 28.83
CA ILE A 38 42.17 -12.26 27.47
C ILE A 38 40.78 -12.89 27.25
N GLU A 39 40.32 -13.72 28.19
CA GLU A 39 38.99 -14.34 28.15
C GLU A 39 37.87 -13.29 28.08
N PHE A 40 37.97 -12.22 28.88
CA PHE A 40 37.00 -11.12 28.84
C PHE A 40 37.04 -10.33 27.52
N GLN A 41 38.23 -10.07 26.98
CA GLN A 41 38.38 -9.39 25.68
C GLN A 41 37.78 -10.23 24.55
N GLU A 42 38.09 -11.52 24.52
CA GLU A 42 37.57 -12.46 23.52
C GLU A 42 36.05 -12.56 23.60
N LYS A 43 35.49 -12.70 24.80
CA LYS A 43 34.03 -12.73 25.00
C LYS A 43 33.37 -11.43 24.57
N ALA A 44 33.96 -10.27 24.90
CA ALA A 44 33.43 -8.97 24.51
C ALA A 44 33.49 -8.75 22.99
N GLU A 45 34.56 -9.21 22.32
CA GLU A 45 34.70 -9.16 20.87
C GLU A 45 33.66 -10.06 20.18
N GLN A 46 33.49 -11.30 20.65
CA GLN A 46 32.46 -12.22 20.15
C GLN A 46 31.05 -11.64 20.30
N GLU A 47 30.71 -11.06 21.46
CA GLU A 47 29.41 -10.44 21.69
C GLU A 47 29.19 -9.21 20.79
N ARG A 48 30.25 -8.43 20.53
CA ARG A 48 30.19 -7.31 19.59
C ARG A 48 29.95 -7.79 18.16
N ILE A 49 30.71 -8.78 17.69
CA ILE A 49 30.56 -9.36 16.35
C ILE A 49 29.15 -9.95 16.18
N ALA A 50 28.64 -10.67 17.20
CA ALA A 50 27.30 -11.23 17.18
C ALA A 50 26.22 -10.14 17.07
N ARG A 51 26.32 -9.07 17.88
CA ARG A 51 25.41 -7.92 17.81
C ARG A 51 25.46 -7.21 16.47
N ASP A 52 26.66 -6.95 15.95
CA ASP A 52 26.85 -6.27 14.67
C ASP A 52 26.29 -7.10 13.50
N ASN A 53 26.43 -8.44 13.55
CA ASN A 53 25.86 -9.34 12.56
C ASN A 53 24.31 -9.31 12.58
N ILE A 54 23.69 -9.41 13.77
CA ILE A 54 22.23 -9.31 13.91
C ILE A 54 21.74 -7.96 13.38
N ARG A 55 22.40 -6.87 13.77
CA ARG A 55 22.03 -5.51 13.33
C ARG A 55 22.12 -5.36 11.81
N ARG A 56 23.19 -5.83 11.19
CA ARG A 56 23.36 -5.78 9.73
C ARG A 56 22.26 -6.58 9.02
N ARG A 57 21.98 -7.81 9.47
CA ARG A 57 20.91 -8.63 8.90
C ARG A 57 19.56 -7.95 9.06
N PHE A 58 19.26 -7.41 10.23
CA PHE A 58 18.01 -6.70 10.47
C PHE A 58 17.85 -5.47 9.55
N GLN A 59 18.90 -4.66 9.38
CA GLN A 59 18.84 -3.51 8.47
C GLN A 59 18.66 -3.93 7.01
N GLN A 60 19.41 -4.94 6.57
CA GLN A 60 19.25 -5.49 5.22
C GLN A 60 17.82 -5.96 5.00
N ARG A 61 17.21 -6.58 6.01
CA ARG A 61 15.86 -7.14 5.94
C ARG A 61 14.78 -6.08 5.88
N GLN A 62 14.96 -4.95 6.57
CA GLN A 62 14.06 -3.80 6.39
C GLN A 62 14.10 -3.30 4.95
N ASN A 63 15.30 -3.18 4.37
CA ASN A 63 15.44 -2.76 2.98
C ASN A 63 14.82 -3.79 2.01
N ASP A 64 15.00 -5.09 2.27
CA ASP A 64 14.38 -6.16 1.47
C ASP A 64 12.85 -6.10 1.56
N CYS A 65 12.28 -5.83 2.74
CA CYS A 65 10.84 -5.64 2.93
C CYS A 65 10.34 -4.43 2.13
N ALA A 66 11.01 -3.28 2.27
CA ALA A 66 10.64 -2.06 1.55
C ALA A 66 10.69 -2.27 0.03
N PHE A 67 11.72 -2.96 -0.48
CA PHE A 67 11.83 -3.29 -1.90
C PHE A 67 10.72 -4.24 -2.36
N ALA A 68 10.41 -5.27 -1.58
CA ALA A 68 9.33 -6.20 -1.89
C ALA A 68 7.97 -5.49 -1.93
N VAL A 69 7.67 -4.65 -0.94
CA VAL A 69 6.46 -3.82 -0.90
C VAL A 69 6.38 -2.93 -2.13
N ALA A 70 7.43 -2.15 -2.40
CA ALA A 70 7.56 -1.28 -3.57
C ALA A 70 7.32 -2.01 -4.91
N SER A 71 7.71 -3.28 -5.00
CA SER A 71 7.49 -4.09 -6.21
C SER A 71 6.02 -4.49 -6.43
N HIS A 72 5.24 -4.59 -5.35
CA HIS A 72 3.82 -4.96 -5.40
C HIS A 72 2.88 -3.74 -5.46
N LEU A 73 3.34 -2.56 -5.04
CA LEU A 73 2.58 -1.30 -5.09
C LEU A 73 1.93 -1.02 -6.46
N PRO A 74 2.63 -1.16 -7.61
CA PRO A 74 2.02 -0.91 -8.92
C PRO A 74 0.81 -1.80 -9.22
N SER A 75 0.85 -3.07 -8.78
CA SER A 75 -0.27 -4.00 -8.98
C SER A 75 -1.48 -3.59 -8.13
N ILE A 76 -1.26 -3.20 -6.87
CA ILE A 76 -2.33 -2.67 -6.00
C ILE A 76 -2.89 -1.35 -6.56
N ALA A 77 -2.01 -0.47 -7.04
CA ALA A 77 -2.39 0.79 -7.67
C ALA A 77 -3.28 0.54 -8.89
N GLU A 78 -2.88 -0.36 -9.79
CA GLU A 78 -3.67 -0.70 -10.97
C GLU A 78 -5.05 -1.23 -10.59
N ILE A 79 -5.12 -2.19 -9.65
CA ILE A 79 -6.37 -2.76 -9.17
C ILE A 79 -7.29 -1.66 -8.61
N LEU A 80 -6.77 -0.80 -7.74
CA LEU A 80 -7.57 0.19 -7.04
C LEU A 80 -7.99 1.36 -7.95
N LEU A 81 -7.05 1.90 -8.73
CA LEU A 81 -7.28 3.05 -9.60
C LEU A 81 -8.21 2.68 -10.77
N ASN A 82 -8.11 1.47 -11.33
CA ASN A 82 -9.02 1.01 -12.38
C ASN A 82 -10.43 0.74 -11.82
N ARG A 83 -10.52 0.15 -10.62
CA ARG A 83 -11.83 -0.13 -9.98
C ARG A 83 -12.56 1.17 -9.61
N PHE A 84 -11.84 2.18 -9.15
CA PHE A 84 -12.38 3.49 -8.78
C PHE A 84 -11.82 4.57 -9.71
N ASP A 85 -12.08 4.42 -11.01
CA ASP A 85 -11.67 5.41 -12.00
C ASP A 85 -12.51 6.69 -11.87
N VAL A 86 -11.90 7.66 -11.20
CA VAL A 86 -12.43 9.02 -11.00
C VAL A 86 -12.12 9.89 -12.23
N GLU A 87 -11.05 9.58 -12.96
CA GLU A 87 -10.51 10.47 -13.99
C GLU A 87 -11.34 10.39 -15.28
N SER A 88 -11.85 9.21 -15.63
CA SER A 88 -12.84 9.11 -16.72
C SER A 88 -14.09 9.93 -16.43
N ILE A 89 -14.60 9.94 -15.20
CA ILE A 89 -15.80 10.72 -14.85
C ILE A 89 -15.50 12.22 -14.92
N ILE A 90 -14.37 12.66 -14.37
CA ILE A 90 -13.97 14.07 -14.41
C ILE A 90 -13.76 14.54 -15.86
N THR A 91 -13.11 13.74 -16.69
CA THR A 91 -12.91 14.08 -18.12
C THR A 91 -14.22 14.13 -18.89
N HIS A 92 -15.16 13.22 -18.61
CA HIS A 92 -16.52 13.27 -19.18
C HIS A 92 -17.25 14.55 -18.77
N LEU A 93 -17.18 14.93 -17.49
CA LEU A 93 -17.78 16.16 -16.97
C LEU A 93 -17.16 17.43 -17.60
N GLN A 94 -15.84 17.43 -17.85
CA GLN A 94 -15.14 18.52 -18.53
C GLN A 94 -15.56 18.65 -19.99
N LYS A 95 -15.58 17.52 -20.73
CA LYS A 95 -16.01 17.50 -22.14
C LYS A 95 -17.45 17.98 -22.32
N ALA A 96 -18.36 17.53 -21.44
CA ALA A 96 -19.76 17.98 -21.45
C ALA A 96 -19.90 19.49 -21.22
N LYS A 97 -19.07 20.08 -20.35
CA LYS A 97 -19.05 21.54 -20.11
C LYS A 97 -18.58 22.31 -21.35
N SER A 98 -17.54 21.83 -22.03
CA SER A 98 -17.02 22.48 -23.25
C SER A 98 -17.98 22.38 -24.44
N ALA A 99 -18.70 21.26 -24.58
CA ALA A 99 -19.70 21.07 -25.62
C ALA A 99 -20.88 22.04 -25.49
N GLN A 100 -21.37 22.29 -24.26
CA GLN A 100 -22.44 23.28 -24.00
C GLN A 100 -22.02 24.73 -24.32
N HIS A 101 -20.72 25.05 -24.25
CA HIS A 101 -20.22 26.39 -24.59
C HIS A 101 -20.02 26.60 -26.10
N SER A 102 -20.05 25.52 -26.90
CA SER A 102 -19.80 25.57 -28.34
C SER A 102 -21.07 25.76 -29.18
N THR A 103 -22.26 25.65 -28.58
CA THR A 103 -23.57 25.72 -29.29
C THR A 103 -24.20 27.11 -29.34
N THR A 104 -23.51 28.17 -28.92
CA THR A 104 -23.99 29.56 -29.01
C THR A 104 -23.09 30.39 -29.91
N THR A 105 -23.03 30.06 -31.20
CA THR A 105 -22.50 30.98 -32.22
C THR A 105 -23.22 30.76 -33.54
N THR A 106 -24.35 31.44 -33.72
CA THR A 106 -24.91 31.69 -35.06
C THR A 106 -24.00 32.68 -35.79
N PRO A 107 -23.56 32.41 -37.02
CA PRO A 107 -22.83 33.38 -37.82
C PRO A 107 -23.85 34.39 -38.37
N ASN A 108 -23.79 35.64 -37.92
CA ASN A 108 -24.48 36.72 -38.59
C ASN A 108 -23.48 37.86 -38.86
N ASP A 109 -23.22 38.07 -40.14
CA ASP A 109 -22.36 39.11 -40.68
C ASP A 109 -22.91 40.52 -40.38
N SER A 110 -22.11 41.36 -39.71
CA SER A 110 -21.76 42.74 -40.15
C SER A 110 -21.19 43.58 -38.99
N PRO A 111 -20.30 44.56 -39.27
CA PRO A 111 -19.39 45.14 -38.27
C PRO A 111 -19.91 46.45 -37.67
N GLY A 112 -19.78 46.62 -36.35
CA GLY A 112 -19.99 47.92 -35.73
C GLY A 112 -20.03 47.92 -34.20
N ALA A 113 -19.04 48.58 -33.61
CA ALA A 113 -19.06 49.24 -32.30
C ALA A 113 -19.10 48.37 -31.02
N SER A 114 -17.90 48.24 -30.46
CA SER A 114 -17.53 48.28 -29.02
C SER A 114 -18.61 48.76 -28.04
N VAL A 115 -18.90 47.95 -27.02
CA VAL A 115 -19.18 48.42 -25.65
C VAL A 115 -18.50 47.48 -24.66
N VAL A 116 -17.54 48.06 -23.94
CA VAL A 116 -16.88 47.51 -22.76
C VAL A 116 -17.88 47.47 -21.61
N LEU A 117 -18.10 46.29 -21.02
CA LEU A 117 -18.47 46.17 -19.61
C LEU A 117 -17.56 45.15 -18.95
N VAL A 118 -16.90 45.65 -17.90
CA VAL A 118 -15.81 45.09 -17.13
C VAL A 118 -16.35 44.63 -15.77
N ASN A 119 -15.70 43.58 -15.24
CA ASN A 119 -15.73 42.98 -13.88
C ASN A 119 -16.80 41.90 -13.59
N GLU A 120 -16.50 40.73 -13.01
CA GLU A 120 -15.35 40.29 -12.17
C GLU A 120 -15.26 38.73 -12.03
N PRO A 121 -14.32 38.11 -11.26
CA PRO A 121 -13.15 37.41 -11.79
C PRO A 121 -13.19 35.87 -11.75
N ASN A 122 -12.36 35.30 -12.63
CA ASN A 122 -11.94 33.90 -12.69
C ASN A 122 -11.27 33.40 -11.40
N THR A 123 -11.53 32.15 -11.03
CA THR A 123 -10.53 31.25 -10.41
C THR A 123 -10.64 29.85 -11.01
N THR A 124 -9.91 29.64 -12.10
CA THR A 124 -9.46 28.32 -12.58
C THR A 124 -8.06 28.07 -12.04
N PRO A 125 -7.72 26.91 -11.46
CA PRO A 125 -6.33 26.55 -11.28
C PRO A 125 -5.83 25.94 -12.59
N SER A 126 -5.03 26.72 -13.32
CA SER A 126 -4.02 26.15 -14.19
C SER A 126 -2.96 25.49 -13.31
N SER A 127 -2.67 24.22 -13.54
CA SER A 127 -1.38 23.62 -13.19
C SER A 127 -0.97 22.70 -14.33
N SER A 128 0.10 23.13 -14.97
CA SER A 128 0.81 22.49 -16.06
C SER A 128 1.31 21.10 -15.65
N MET A 129 0.79 20.06 -16.31
CA MET A 129 1.45 18.76 -16.37
C MET A 129 2.44 18.81 -17.54
N ILE A 130 3.73 18.96 -17.21
CA ILE A 130 4.81 18.81 -18.18
C ILE A 130 4.92 17.31 -18.46
N ILE A 131 4.45 16.88 -19.63
CA ILE A 131 4.71 15.56 -20.18
C ILE A 131 6.15 15.60 -20.71
N VAL A 132 7.04 14.85 -20.07
CA VAL A 132 8.37 14.58 -20.60
C VAL A 132 8.21 13.59 -21.75
N ASP A 133 8.43 14.07 -22.98
CA ASP A 133 8.52 13.23 -24.18
C ASP A 133 9.67 12.24 -24.05
N LYS A 134 9.37 10.97 -24.29
CA LYS A 134 10.36 9.92 -24.58
C LYS A 134 10.61 9.92 -26.11
N PRO A 135 11.87 9.89 -26.58
CA PRO A 135 12.16 10.01 -28.00
C PRO A 135 11.79 8.74 -28.78
N VAL A 136 11.28 8.97 -29.99
CA VAL A 136 11.06 7.98 -31.04
C VAL A 136 12.39 7.59 -31.67
N GLU A 137 12.72 6.29 -31.68
CA GLU A 137 13.65 5.70 -32.63
C GLU A 137 12.95 4.66 -33.51
N THR A 138 13.18 4.83 -34.80
CA THR A 138 12.70 4.08 -35.96
C THR A 138 13.29 2.68 -36.02
N GLY A 139 12.49 1.64 -36.32
CA GLY A 139 13.04 0.31 -36.62
C GLY A 139 12.02 -0.81 -36.92
N ASN A 140 11.76 -1.02 -38.22
CA ASN A 140 11.07 -2.10 -38.93
C ASN A 140 10.91 -3.50 -38.27
N GLY A 141 9.73 -4.12 -38.49
CA GLY A 141 9.49 -5.59 -38.46
C GLY A 141 8.02 -5.96 -38.21
N LYS A 142 7.15 -6.11 -39.23
CA LYS A 142 6.78 -7.34 -39.96
C LYS A 142 5.79 -8.30 -39.23
N VAL A 143 4.49 -8.24 -39.65
CA VAL A 143 3.52 -9.34 -39.91
C VAL A 143 3.08 -10.17 -38.67
N ILE A 144 1.80 -10.37 -38.31
CA ILE A 144 0.72 -11.15 -38.96
C ILE A 144 -0.66 -10.71 -38.40
N GLU A 145 -1.59 -10.34 -39.29
CA GLU A 145 -3.04 -10.33 -39.04
C GLU A 145 -3.62 -11.72 -39.36
N THR A 146 -4.60 -12.19 -38.59
CA THR A 146 -5.45 -13.34 -38.97
C THR A 146 -6.91 -12.90 -38.92
N PHE A 147 -7.49 -12.80 -40.11
CA PHE A 147 -8.91 -12.68 -40.38
C PHE A 147 -9.61 -14.04 -40.27
N SER A 148 -10.88 -14.02 -39.89
CA SER A 148 -11.85 -14.99 -40.37
C SER A 148 -13.24 -14.36 -40.47
N ASP A 149 -13.62 -13.97 -41.69
CA ASP A 149 -15.00 -13.83 -42.14
C ASP A 149 -15.54 -15.21 -42.54
N ILE A 150 -16.79 -15.54 -42.17
CA ILE A 150 -17.66 -16.37 -43.00
C ILE A 150 -19.07 -15.76 -43.01
N ASN A 151 -19.52 -15.52 -44.24
CA ASN A 151 -20.78 -14.96 -44.68
C ASN A 151 -21.87 -16.05 -44.87
N ASN A 152 -23.13 -15.60 -44.90
CA ASN A 152 -24.14 -15.88 -45.94
C ASN A 152 -25.44 -16.61 -45.51
N GLY A 153 -26.59 -16.08 -45.98
CA GLY A 153 -27.81 -16.88 -46.14
C GLY A 153 -29.18 -16.16 -46.01
N ASN A 154 -29.63 -15.53 -47.10
CA ASN A 154 -30.96 -14.99 -47.41
C ASN A 154 -32.20 -15.79 -46.92
N ASN A 155 -33.33 -15.11 -46.70
CA ASN A 155 -34.55 -15.30 -47.52
C ASN A 155 -35.71 -14.31 -47.23
N THR A 156 -36.49 -14.12 -48.29
CA THR A 156 -37.55 -13.13 -48.60
C THR A 156 -38.96 -13.67 -48.30
N GLU A 157 -39.93 -12.78 -47.99
CA GLU A 157 -41.40 -12.84 -48.27
C GLU A 157 -42.09 -11.68 -47.49
N ARG A 158 -42.65 -10.58 -48.06
CA ARG A 158 -43.95 -10.36 -48.75
C ARG A 158 -45.10 -11.16 -48.08
N SER A 159 -46.26 -10.65 -47.64
CA SER A 159 -47.12 -9.54 -48.12
C SER A 159 -48.27 -9.22 -47.11
N GLU A 160 -48.73 -7.97 -47.15
CA GLU A 160 -50.15 -7.54 -47.20
C GLU A 160 -51.12 -7.42 -45.99
N SER A 161 -51.51 -6.14 -45.80
CA SER A 161 -52.87 -5.60 -45.68
C SER A 161 -53.66 -5.76 -44.37
N ARG A 162 -54.09 -4.62 -43.80
CA ARG A 162 -55.52 -4.22 -43.70
C ARG A 162 -55.66 -2.76 -43.28
N ARG A 163 -56.54 -2.06 -44.01
CA ARG A 163 -57.06 -0.71 -43.76
C ARG A 163 -58.32 -0.81 -42.90
N SER A 164 -58.60 0.24 -42.14
CA SER A 164 -59.85 1.05 -42.12
C SER A 164 -59.68 2.16 -41.06
N ASP A 165 -59.68 3.46 -41.42
CA ASP A 165 -60.83 4.35 -41.69
C ASP A 165 -61.54 4.76 -40.37
N SER A 166 -61.89 6.00 -40.01
CA SER A 166 -62.03 7.34 -40.62
C SER A 166 -62.23 8.35 -39.46
N GLY A 167 -61.69 9.60 -39.52
CA GLY A 167 -62.45 10.85 -39.77
C GLY A 167 -62.94 11.55 -38.47
N SER A 168 -62.92 12.87 -38.26
CA SER A 168 -62.43 14.05 -38.99
C SER A 168 -62.47 15.28 -38.04
N SER A 169 -61.60 16.29 -38.28
CA SER A 169 -61.82 17.75 -38.17
C SER A 169 -62.12 18.36 -36.77
N THR A 170 -61.64 19.53 -36.33
CA THR A 170 -61.22 20.76 -37.03
C THR A 170 -60.52 21.72 -36.03
N ASN A 171 -59.36 22.24 -36.44
CA ASN A 171 -58.83 23.60 -36.35
C ASN A 171 -59.03 24.49 -35.07
N SER A 172 -57.92 24.87 -34.44
CA SER A 172 -57.62 26.26 -34.06
C SER A 172 -56.15 26.40 -33.67
N GLY A 173 -55.42 27.28 -34.35
CA GLY A 173 -54.00 27.55 -34.08
C GLY A 173 -53.78 28.24 -32.73
N GLN A 174 -52.62 27.95 -32.13
CA GLN A 174 -51.94 28.76 -31.14
C GLN A 174 -50.50 28.25 -30.99
N ASP A 175 -49.56 29.11 -31.38
CA ASP A 175 -48.21 29.30 -30.83
C ASP A 175 -47.46 28.06 -30.31
N ASN A 176 -46.61 27.50 -31.17
CA ASN A 176 -45.49 26.68 -30.73
C ASN A 176 -44.44 27.59 -30.07
N ASP A 177 -44.52 27.73 -28.75
CA ASP A 177 -43.44 28.25 -27.92
C ASP A 177 -42.31 27.19 -27.82
N PRO A 178 -41.07 27.45 -28.29
CA PRO A 178 -39.96 26.50 -28.23
C PRO A 178 -39.39 26.29 -26.81
N SER A 179 -39.94 26.95 -25.79
CA SER A 179 -39.35 27.04 -24.46
C SER A 179 -39.48 25.77 -23.60
N HIS A 180 -40.42 24.87 -23.90
CA HIS A 180 -40.73 23.73 -23.02
C HIS A 180 -39.90 22.45 -23.25
N VAL A 181 -39.29 22.26 -24.43
CA VAL A 181 -38.45 21.07 -24.71
C VAL A 181 -37.04 21.22 -24.11
N ASN A 182 -36.50 22.44 -24.09
CA ASN A 182 -35.18 22.75 -23.53
C ASN A 182 -35.13 22.67 -21.99
N ALA A 183 -36.23 22.99 -21.29
CA ALA A 183 -36.26 22.95 -19.83
C ALA A 183 -36.15 21.52 -19.29
N SER A 184 -36.88 20.58 -19.90
CA SER A 184 -36.88 19.15 -19.52
C SER A 184 -35.53 18.48 -19.81
N GLN A 185 -34.92 18.73 -20.97
CA GLN A 185 -33.57 18.24 -21.29
C GLN A 185 -32.49 18.88 -20.38
N SER A 186 -32.59 20.18 -20.06
CA SER A 186 -31.63 20.82 -19.14
C SER A 186 -31.72 20.30 -17.71
N PHE A 187 -32.92 19.87 -17.27
CA PHE A 187 -33.14 19.34 -15.94
C PHE A 187 -32.62 17.90 -15.82
N THR A 188 -32.84 17.07 -16.84
CA THR A 188 -32.27 15.73 -16.92
C THR A 188 -30.74 15.79 -16.96
N ASP A 189 -30.15 16.71 -17.73
CA ASP A 189 -28.69 16.89 -17.78
C ASP A 189 -28.10 17.34 -16.43
N LYS A 190 -28.81 18.21 -15.69
CA LYS A 190 -28.40 18.62 -14.35
C LYS A 190 -28.48 17.47 -13.35
N LYS A 191 -29.51 16.63 -13.43
CA LYS A 191 -29.68 15.44 -12.58
C LYS A 191 -28.56 14.43 -12.86
N THR A 192 -28.31 14.10 -14.12
CA THR A 192 -27.21 13.23 -14.55
C THR A 192 -25.85 13.79 -14.11
N ARG A 193 -25.64 15.10 -14.24
CA ARG A 193 -24.39 15.74 -13.77
C ARG A 193 -24.23 15.64 -12.25
N LEU A 194 -25.29 15.85 -11.47
CA LEU A 194 -25.23 15.72 -10.02
C LEU A 194 -24.93 14.27 -9.58
N GLU A 195 -25.52 13.29 -10.27
CA GLU A 195 -25.24 11.86 -10.07
C GLU A 195 -23.76 11.55 -10.31
N LEU A 196 -23.18 12.04 -11.42
CA LEU A 196 -21.75 11.87 -11.71
C LEU A 196 -20.85 12.51 -10.65
N TRP A 197 -21.19 13.70 -10.13
CA TRP A 197 -20.41 14.32 -9.05
C TRP A 197 -20.54 13.57 -7.73
N ASN A 198 -21.70 12.96 -7.44
CA ASN A 198 -21.85 12.08 -6.29
C ASN A 198 -21.03 10.81 -6.46
N GLU A 199 -20.97 10.25 -7.67
CA GLU A 199 -20.10 9.11 -7.97
C GLU A 199 -18.63 9.45 -7.74
N VAL A 200 -18.16 10.60 -8.24
CA VAL A 200 -16.81 11.12 -7.96
C VAL A 200 -16.58 11.24 -6.45
N LYS A 201 -17.54 11.83 -5.71
CA LYS A 201 -17.45 11.95 -4.24
C LYS A 201 -17.17 10.59 -3.59
N TYR A 202 -17.97 9.56 -3.87
CA TYR A 202 -17.76 8.25 -3.26
C TYR A 202 -16.47 7.60 -3.72
N LYS A 203 -16.23 7.53 -5.04
CA LYS A 203 -15.04 6.88 -5.60
C LYS A 203 -13.74 7.49 -5.07
N THR A 204 -13.67 8.81 -4.98
CA THR A 204 -12.50 9.51 -4.44
C THR A 204 -12.22 9.10 -2.99
N PHE A 205 -13.22 9.15 -2.10
CA PHE A 205 -13.02 8.78 -0.69
C PHE A 205 -12.68 7.30 -0.52
N VAL A 206 -13.37 6.41 -1.25
CA VAL A 206 -13.07 4.97 -1.21
C VAL A 206 -11.64 4.71 -1.66
N ARG A 207 -11.22 5.32 -2.77
CA ARG A 207 -9.88 5.14 -3.34
C ARG A 207 -8.78 5.59 -2.37
N SER A 208 -8.90 6.77 -1.75
CA SER A 208 -7.85 7.29 -0.87
C SER A 208 -7.78 6.54 0.47
N ILE A 209 -8.93 6.19 1.05
CA ILE A 209 -8.97 5.45 2.30
C ILE A 209 -8.53 3.99 2.08
N ALA A 210 -8.99 3.34 1.00
CA ALA A 210 -8.55 1.98 0.69
C ALA A 210 -7.04 1.94 0.37
N ALA A 211 -6.47 2.97 -0.28
CA ALA A 211 -5.04 3.04 -0.51
C ALA A 211 -4.22 2.93 0.78
N ILE A 212 -4.61 3.66 1.84
CA ILE A 212 -3.97 3.60 3.16
C ILE A 212 -4.00 2.17 3.73
N TYR A 213 -5.17 1.53 3.74
CA TYR A 213 -5.30 0.18 4.29
C TYR A 213 -4.51 -0.84 3.47
N LEU A 214 -4.58 -0.75 2.14
CA LEU A 214 -3.92 -1.70 1.25
C LEU A 214 -2.39 -1.61 1.38
N GLU A 215 -1.84 -0.40 1.40
CA GLU A 215 -0.41 -0.18 1.61
C GLU A 215 0.03 -0.68 2.99
N THR A 216 -0.72 -0.32 4.04
CA THR A 216 -0.38 -0.73 5.42
C THR A 216 -0.42 -2.24 5.57
N PHE A 217 -1.47 -2.90 5.09
CA PHE A 217 -1.61 -4.35 5.15
C PHE A 217 -0.55 -5.07 4.33
N LEU A 218 -0.23 -4.58 3.13
CA LEU A 218 0.85 -5.12 2.30
C LEU A 218 2.19 -5.04 3.04
N THR A 219 2.49 -3.88 3.63
CA THR A 219 3.73 -3.64 4.37
C THR A 219 3.85 -4.60 5.55
N LEU A 220 2.77 -4.74 6.33
CA LEU A 220 2.77 -5.59 7.51
C LEU A 220 2.87 -7.08 7.15
N ILE A 221 2.13 -7.57 6.16
CA ILE A 221 2.19 -9.00 5.80
C ILE A 221 3.57 -9.39 5.25
N ILE A 222 4.16 -8.57 4.39
CA ILE A 222 5.51 -8.80 3.86
C ILE A 222 6.54 -8.73 5.00
N THR A 223 6.41 -7.75 5.89
CA THR A 223 7.31 -7.60 7.04
C THR A 223 7.23 -8.81 7.97
N VAL A 224 6.03 -9.27 8.33
CA VAL A 224 5.85 -10.47 9.17
C VAL A 224 6.40 -11.71 8.48
N GLN A 225 6.06 -11.93 7.20
CA GLN A 225 6.51 -13.09 6.45
C GLN A 225 8.03 -13.15 6.36
N LEU A 226 8.66 -12.07 5.93
CA LEU A 226 10.10 -12.01 5.85
C LEU A 226 10.70 -12.18 7.25
N ASN A 227 10.26 -11.44 8.27
CA ASN A 227 10.82 -11.56 9.63
C ASN A 227 10.80 -12.99 10.18
N ILE A 228 9.67 -13.70 10.07
CA ILE A 228 9.56 -15.12 10.46
C ILE A 228 10.59 -15.95 9.66
N LEU A 229 10.59 -15.84 8.34
CA LEU A 229 11.45 -16.65 7.47
C LEU A 229 12.95 -16.53 7.81
N GLY A 230 13.43 -15.32 8.05
CA GLY A 230 14.85 -15.14 8.41
C GLY A 230 15.17 -15.36 9.89
N ARG A 231 14.19 -15.35 10.80
CA ARG A 231 14.38 -15.93 12.14
C ARG A 231 14.70 -17.42 12.00
N TYR A 232 13.96 -18.13 11.15
CA TYR A 232 14.24 -19.55 10.84
C TYR A 232 15.63 -19.73 10.20
N ASN A 233 15.97 -18.93 9.18
CA ASN A 233 17.30 -19.00 8.56
C ASN A 233 18.44 -18.68 9.55
N TYR A 234 18.22 -17.74 10.47
CA TYR A 234 19.18 -17.42 11.53
C TYR A 234 19.39 -18.58 12.50
N LEU A 235 18.30 -19.14 13.04
CA LEU A 235 18.36 -20.27 13.98
C LEU A 235 19.03 -21.49 13.35
N TYR A 236 18.73 -21.79 12.09
CA TYR A 236 19.41 -22.87 11.37
C TYR A 236 20.90 -22.58 11.23
N SER A 237 21.27 -21.35 10.84
CA SER A 237 22.69 -20.98 10.71
C SER A 237 23.45 -21.17 12.02
N ILE A 238 22.85 -20.84 13.18
CA ILE A 238 23.46 -21.09 14.49
C ILE A 238 23.53 -22.58 14.81
N ALA A 239 22.45 -23.34 14.61
CA ALA A 239 22.46 -24.77 14.88
C ALA A 239 23.59 -25.48 14.10
N SER A 240 23.77 -25.10 12.83
CA SER A 240 24.87 -25.62 12.00
C SER A 240 26.26 -25.17 12.46
N LEU A 241 26.38 -24.05 13.17
CA LEU A 241 27.64 -23.62 13.79
C LEU A 241 27.93 -24.42 15.05
N THR A 242 26.92 -24.68 15.90
CA THR A 242 27.06 -25.52 17.11
C THR A 242 27.42 -26.97 16.77
N GLU A 243 26.95 -27.50 15.64
CA GLU A 243 27.37 -28.82 15.15
C GLU A 243 28.79 -28.82 14.56
N ARG A 244 29.29 -27.67 14.09
CA ARG A 244 30.61 -27.51 13.46
C ARG A 244 31.73 -27.10 14.42
N ASP A 245 31.49 -27.04 15.72
CA ASP A 245 32.52 -26.94 16.77
C ASP A 245 33.46 -28.17 16.84
N ARG A 246 33.49 -29.03 15.80
CA ARG A 246 34.54 -30.05 15.62
C ARG A 246 35.66 -29.68 14.66
N GLU A 247 35.53 -28.73 13.74
CA GLU A 247 36.65 -28.38 12.86
C GLU A 247 36.40 -27.07 12.07
N GLN A 248 37.04 -26.00 12.53
CA GLN A 248 37.61 -24.86 11.78
C GLN A 248 36.74 -23.97 10.84
N VAL A 249 36.95 -22.66 11.06
CA VAL A 249 36.85 -21.50 10.16
C VAL A 249 35.47 -21.17 9.59
N ILE A 250 34.88 -20.19 10.25
CA ILE A 250 33.84 -19.27 9.84
C ILE A 250 34.00 -18.86 8.35
N GLN A 251 33.31 -19.58 7.45
CA GLN A 251 32.91 -19.04 6.16
C GLN A 251 31.53 -18.40 6.32
N ILE A 252 31.52 -17.10 6.64
CA ILE A 252 30.32 -16.25 6.58
C ILE A 252 30.08 -15.95 5.11
N ASN A 253 29.43 -16.89 4.42
CA ASN A 253 28.64 -16.66 3.22
C ASN A 253 27.70 -17.86 3.11
N PRO A 254 26.38 -17.72 3.33
CA PRO A 254 25.47 -18.60 2.63
C PRO A 254 25.52 -18.17 1.15
N PRO A 255 25.81 -19.07 0.20
CA PRO A 255 25.64 -18.78 -1.22
C PRO A 255 24.15 -18.62 -1.45
N THR A 256 23.61 -17.40 -1.36
CA THR A 256 22.33 -16.97 -1.95
C THR A 256 21.09 -17.84 -1.69
N GLY A 257 21.12 -18.75 -0.72
CA GLY A 257 20.11 -19.78 -0.52
C GLY A 257 19.69 -19.84 0.93
N SER A 258 18.39 -19.69 1.16
CA SER A 258 17.73 -20.12 2.38
C SER A 258 18.10 -21.57 2.69
N ILE A 259 18.34 -21.87 3.96
CA ILE A 259 18.69 -23.23 4.40
C ILE A 259 17.43 -24.04 4.74
N LEU A 260 16.25 -23.40 4.72
CA LEU A 260 14.99 -24.09 4.46
C LEU A 260 15.02 -24.61 3.01
N ASN A 261 14.34 -25.73 2.74
CA ASN A 261 14.18 -26.20 1.36
C ASN A 261 13.64 -25.02 0.53
N SER A 262 14.35 -24.63 -0.53
CA SER A 262 13.97 -23.49 -1.39
C SER A 262 12.52 -23.59 -1.87
N ASN A 263 12.00 -24.81 -2.02
CA ASN A 263 10.58 -25.04 -2.31
C ASN A 263 9.64 -24.59 -1.16
N ILE A 264 9.96 -24.88 0.10
CA ILE A 264 9.14 -24.46 1.27
C ILE A 264 9.14 -22.94 1.41
N GLU A 265 10.30 -22.31 1.23
CA GLU A 265 10.42 -20.86 1.27
C GLU A 265 9.54 -20.21 0.18
N LYS A 266 9.65 -20.69 -1.07
CA LYS A 266 8.81 -20.21 -2.17
C LYS A 266 7.32 -20.39 -1.85
N LYS A 267 6.91 -21.58 -1.42
CA LYS A 267 5.52 -21.85 -1.00
C LYS A 267 5.04 -20.88 0.06
N TYR A 268 5.84 -20.64 1.09
CA TYR A 268 5.50 -19.74 2.18
C TYR A 268 5.34 -18.29 1.69
N LEU A 269 6.26 -17.80 0.86
CA LEU A 269 6.18 -16.44 0.30
C LEU A 269 5.01 -16.26 -0.67
N THR A 270 4.59 -17.32 -1.36
CA THR A 270 3.38 -17.33 -2.19
C THR A 270 2.12 -16.98 -1.39
N PHE A 271 2.09 -17.13 -0.06
CA PHE A 271 0.90 -16.75 0.73
C PHE A 271 0.60 -15.24 0.72
N SER A 272 1.57 -14.40 0.37
CA SER A 272 1.29 -12.98 0.06
C SER A 272 0.29 -12.80 -1.09
N TRP A 273 0.20 -13.78 -1.99
CA TRP A 273 -0.77 -13.82 -3.09
C TRP A 273 -2.21 -13.73 -2.58
N TRP A 274 -2.53 -14.31 -1.42
CA TRP A 274 -3.89 -14.27 -0.87
C TRP A 274 -4.36 -12.84 -0.65
N PHE A 275 -3.56 -12.02 0.04
CA PHE A 275 -3.89 -10.62 0.25
C PHE A 275 -4.01 -9.89 -1.10
N LEU A 276 -3.06 -10.11 -2.01
CA LEU A 276 -3.00 -9.44 -3.31
C LEU A 276 -4.14 -9.83 -4.29
N ASN A 277 -4.80 -10.97 -4.10
CA ASN A 277 -5.80 -11.49 -5.05
C ASN A 277 -7.19 -11.74 -4.46
N VAL A 278 -7.29 -11.91 -3.14
CA VAL A 278 -8.56 -12.21 -2.45
C VAL A 278 -8.80 -11.20 -1.35
N GLY A 279 -7.87 -11.06 -0.41
CA GLY A 279 -8.01 -10.22 0.77
C GLY A 279 -8.24 -8.74 0.48
N TYR A 280 -7.55 -8.19 -0.53
CA TYR A 280 -7.70 -6.78 -0.92
C TYR A 280 -9.16 -6.42 -1.27
N ASN A 281 -9.92 -7.36 -1.84
CA ASN A 281 -11.30 -7.11 -2.25
C ASN A 281 -12.21 -6.93 -1.02
N GLU A 282 -11.99 -7.72 0.03
CA GLU A 282 -12.75 -7.64 1.26
C GLU A 282 -12.56 -6.28 1.96
N ILE A 283 -11.31 -5.82 2.10
CA ILE A 283 -11.04 -4.52 2.72
C ILE A 283 -11.55 -3.35 1.87
N ILE A 284 -11.40 -3.41 0.54
CA ILE A 284 -11.98 -2.39 -0.36
C ILE A 284 -13.50 -2.31 -0.18
N GLU A 285 -14.17 -3.46 -0.17
CA GLU A 285 -15.62 -3.51 -0.05
C GLU A 285 -16.09 -2.98 1.30
N ARG A 286 -15.37 -3.32 2.37
CA ARG A 286 -15.62 -2.80 3.71
C ARG A 286 -15.46 -1.27 3.78
N VAL A 287 -14.40 -0.73 3.18
CA VAL A 287 -14.20 0.73 3.05
C VAL A 287 -15.33 1.36 2.22
N ARG A 288 -15.73 0.73 1.11
CA ARG A 288 -16.82 1.21 0.24
C ARG A 288 -18.12 1.38 1.03
N ILE A 289 -18.54 0.36 1.77
CA ILE A 289 -19.75 0.40 2.59
C ILE A 289 -19.67 1.50 3.66
N ALA A 290 -18.52 1.64 4.34
CA ALA A 290 -18.32 2.66 5.37
C ALA A 290 -18.40 4.09 4.79
N VAL A 291 -17.77 4.32 3.63
CA VAL A 291 -17.78 5.60 2.92
C VAL A 291 -19.17 5.95 2.40
N GLU A 292 -19.85 5.00 1.74
CA GLU A 292 -21.21 5.20 1.21
C GLU A 292 -22.19 5.55 2.34
N THR A 293 -22.11 4.84 3.46
CA THR A 293 -22.96 5.09 4.63
C THR A 293 -22.72 6.49 5.18
N GLN A 294 -21.46 6.88 5.41
CA GLN A 294 -21.13 8.14 6.06
C GLN A 294 -21.33 9.36 5.15
N LEU A 295 -21.01 9.24 3.85
CA LEU A 295 -21.13 10.35 2.90
C LEU A 295 -22.52 10.50 2.28
N SER A 296 -23.46 9.58 2.54
CA SER A 296 -24.85 9.65 2.03
C SER A 296 -25.56 10.94 2.44
N THR A 297 -25.29 11.43 3.65
CA THR A 297 -25.92 12.63 4.24
C THR A 297 -25.18 13.93 3.89
N VAL A 298 -23.95 13.83 3.38
CA VAL A 298 -23.08 14.98 3.11
C VAL A 298 -23.30 15.51 1.70
N SER A 299 -23.67 16.78 1.60
CA SER A 299 -23.90 17.43 0.31
C SER A 299 -22.60 17.89 -0.34
N LEU A 300 -22.54 17.85 -1.68
CA LEU A 300 -21.39 18.31 -2.47
C LEU A 300 -21.04 19.79 -2.25
N LYS A 301 -22.04 20.62 -1.92
CA LYS A 301 -21.88 22.05 -1.69
C LYS A 301 -21.66 22.42 -0.23
N GLN A 302 -21.59 21.42 0.67
CA GLN A 302 -21.37 21.67 2.08
C GLN A 302 -19.99 22.28 2.29
N ASP A 303 -19.95 23.39 3.00
CA ASP A 303 -18.72 23.96 3.53
C ASP A 303 -18.29 23.15 4.74
N LEU A 304 -17.06 22.63 4.69
CA LEU A 304 -16.47 21.84 5.77
C LEU A 304 -15.34 22.63 6.40
N SER A 305 -15.30 22.66 7.74
CA SER A 305 -14.09 23.05 8.45
C SER A 305 -13.08 21.89 8.46
N TYR A 306 -11.82 22.17 8.77
CA TYR A 306 -10.81 21.11 8.92
C TYR A 306 -11.22 20.10 10.00
N LYS A 307 -11.79 20.59 11.12
CA LYS A 307 -12.30 19.75 12.19
C LYS A 307 -13.42 18.81 11.73
N ASP A 308 -14.35 19.31 10.92
CA ASP A 308 -15.43 18.48 10.36
C ASP A 308 -14.89 17.41 9.41
N PHE A 309 -13.86 17.74 8.63
CA PHE A 309 -13.20 16.79 7.75
C PHE A 309 -12.46 15.69 8.52
N VAL A 310 -11.69 16.04 9.55
CA VAL A 310 -11.01 15.06 10.43
C VAL A 310 -12.04 14.18 11.15
N TRP A 311 -13.14 14.76 11.63
CA TRP A 311 -14.23 14.01 12.25
C TRP A 311 -14.86 13.02 11.25
N LEU A 312 -15.12 13.45 10.03
CA LEU A 312 -15.67 12.61 8.96
C LEU A 312 -14.75 11.42 8.67
N LEU A 313 -13.45 11.63 8.54
CA LEU A 313 -12.47 10.55 8.34
C LEU A 313 -12.41 9.61 9.54
N SER A 314 -12.44 10.15 10.76
CA SER A 314 -12.45 9.35 11.99
C SER A 314 -13.70 8.46 12.07
N GLU A 315 -14.85 8.96 11.65
CA GLU A 315 -16.11 8.20 11.65
C GLU A 315 -16.08 7.08 10.60
N ILE A 316 -15.57 7.37 9.40
CA ILE A 316 -15.36 6.33 8.36
C ILE A 316 -14.39 5.26 8.88
N ARG A 317 -13.28 5.68 9.48
CA ARG A 317 -12.28 4.77 10.06
C ARG A 317 -12.88 3.89 11.15
N SER A 318 -13.64 4.47 12.08
CA SER A 318 -14.33 3.72 13.13
C SER A 318 -15.23 2.62 12.56
N ARG A 319 -15.97 2.90 11.48
CA ARG A 319 -16.82 1.92 10.79
C ARG A 319 -16.03 0.82 10.07
N VAL A 320 -14.84 1.13 9.56
CA VAL A 320 -13.97 0.12 8.93
C VAL A 320 -13.35 -0.78 10.01
N GLU A 321 -12.86 -0.22 11.10
CA GLU A 321 -12.10 -0.97 12.12
C GLU A 321 -13.01 -1.66 13.15
N ARG A 322 -14.33 -1.41 13.14
CA ARG A 322 -15.27 -1.99 14.11
C ARG A 322 -16.44 -2.70 13.44
N THR A 323 -16.94 -3.73 14.13
CA THR A 323 -18.19 -4.43 13.81
C THR A 323 -19.39 -3.58 14.24
N GLU A 324 -20.60 -3.99 13.82
CA GLU A 324 -21.86 -3.34 14.22
C GLU A 324 -22.05 -3.38 15.76
N ASP A 325 -21.54 -4.42 16.41
CA ASP A 325 -21.55 -4.58 17.88
C ASP A 325 -20.48 -3.73 18.59
N GLY A 326 -19.69 -2.95 17.84
CA GLY A 326 -18.64 -2.08 18.36
C GLY A 326 -17.33 -2.78 18.72
N GLN A 327 -17.22 -4.10 18.49
CA GLN A 327 -15.97 -4.84 18.68
C GLN A 327 -14.99 -4.58 17.53
N PRO A 328 -13.67 -4.64 17.76
CA PRO A 328 -12.68 -4.57 16.69
C PRO A 328 -12.97 -5.61 15.60
N TYR A 329 -12.84 -5.22 14.34
CA TYR A 329 -12.95 -6.16 13.22
C TYR A 329 -11.66 -6.97 13.09
N GLU A 330 -11.79 -8.28 12.93
CA GLU A 330 -10.65 -9.17 12.74
C GLU A 330 -10.24 -9.18 11.26
N PHE A 331 -9.05 -8.66 10.97
CA PHE A 331 -8.50 -8.61 9.62
C PHE A 331 -7.68 -9.87 9.25
N LEU A 332 -7.76 -10.97 10.03
CA LEU A 332 -6.91 -12.14 9.78
C LEU A 332 -7.17 -12.70 8.38
N ASN A 333 -8.43 -13.04 8.07
CA ASN A 333 -8.77 -13.58 6.76
C ASN A 333 -8.51 -12.61 5.60
N VAL A 334 -8.39 -11.30 5.86
CA VAL A 334 -7.95 -10.32 4.86
C VAL A 334 -6.47 -10.51 4.54
N LEU A 335 -5.64 -10.76 5.55
CA LEU A 335 -4.17 -10.84 5.42
C LEU A 335 -3.68 -12.22 4.98
N ILE A 336 -4.28 -13.30 5.50
CA ILE A 336 -3.86 -14.68 5.26
C ILE A 336 -5.08 -15.61 5.31
N PRO A 337 -5.15 -16.69 4.51
CA PRO A 337 -6.31 -17.59 4.55
C PRO A 337 -6.45 -18.31 5.89
N GLU A 338 -7.65 -18.30 6.45
CA GLU A 338 -7.94 -19.05 7.69
C GLU A 338 -8.15 -20.54 7.44
N SER A 339 -8.83 -20.88 6.34
CA SER A 339 -9.21 -22.25 6.02
C SER A 339 -8.13 -23.01 5.27
N GLN A 340 -8.00 -24.32 5.54
CA GLN A 340 -7.07 -25.18 4.81
C GLN A 340 -7.41 -25.25 3.30
N ALA A 341 -8.68 -25.14 2.93
CA ALA A 341 -9.10 -25.13 1.53
C ALA A 341 -8.54 -23.90 0.79
N ASP A 342 -8.57 -22.74 1.44
CA ASP A 342 -8.03 -21.50 0.88
C ASP A 342 -6.50 -21.52 0.85
N GLU A 343 -5.83 -22.13 1.83
CA GLU A 343 -4.38 -22.34 1.79
C GLU A 343 -3.95 -23.19 0.58
N LEU A 344 -4.72 -24.25 0.24
CA LEU A 344 -4.47 -25.05 -0.95
C LEU A 344 -4.75 -24.26 -2.23
N ARG A 345 -5.79 -23.44 -2.25
CA ARG A 345 -6.09 -22.53 -3.37
C ARG A 345 -4.94 -21.55 -3.63
N VAL A 346 -4.33 -21.01 -2.58
CA VAL A 346 -3.15 -20.13 -2.69
C VAL A 346 -1.99 -20.86 -3.38
N LEU A 347 -1.72 -22.11 -3.01
CA LEU A 347 -0.65 -22.88 -3.64
C LEU A 347 -0.96 -23.23 -5.09
N ASP A 348 -2.22 -23.55 -5.40
CA ASP A 348 -2.68 -23.86 -6.75
C ASP A 348 -2.61 -22.63 -7.68
N GLN A 349 -3.21 -21.51 -7.27
CA GLN A 349 -3.35 -20.30 -8.10
C GLN A 349 -2.13 -19.38 -8.04
N GLY A 350 -1.48 -19.27 -6.88
CA GLY A 350 -0.32 -18.42 -6.66
C GLY A 350 1.02 -19.11 -6.95
N GLY A 351 1.06 -20.45 -6.97
CA GLY A 351 2.29 -21.23 -7.19
C GLY A 351 2.71 -21.38 -8.65
N GLY A 352 1.92 -20.87 -9.60
CA GLY A 352 2.24 -20.88 -11.03
C GLY A 352 2.40 -22.28 -11.65
N GLY A 353 1.86 -23.31 -11.01
CA GLY A 353 2.02 -24.72 -11.42
C GLY A 353 3.41 -25.31 -11.20
N GLU A 354 4.38 -24.55 -10.69
CA GLU A 354 5.73 -25.03 -10.36
C GLU A 354 5.83 -25.62 -8.94
N LEU A 355 4.92 -25.22 -8.06
CA LEU A 355 4.85 -25.67 -6.68
C LEU A 355 3.78 -26.76 -6.51
N ASP A 356 4.11 -27.81 -5.77
CA ASP A 356 3.14 -28.84 -5.40
C ASP A 356 2.15 -28.32 -4.35
N ILE A 357 0.89 -28.73 -4.49
CA ILE A 357 -0.26 -28.31 -3.66
C ILE A 357 -0.28 -29.12 -2.35
N HIS A 358 0.87 -29.28 -1.72
CA HIS A 358 1.04 -30.02 -0.48
C HIS A 358 1.64 -29.12 0.61
N ILE A 359 0.94 -29.09 1.74
CA ILE A 359 1.38 -28.38 2.94
C ILE A 359 2.06 -29.39 3.86
N ASP A 360 3.38 -29.35 3.88
CA ASP A 360 4.18 -30.19 4.77
C ASP A 360 4.15 -29.67 6.21
N SER A 361 4.69 -30.44 7.16
CA SER A 361 4.67 -30.08 8.58
C SER A 361 5.48 -28.81 8.89
N LYS A 362 6.50 -28.50 8.08
CA LYS A 362 7.34 -27.31 8.24
C LYS A 362 6.60 -26.06 7.75
N LEU A 363 5.95 -26.12 6.59
CA LEU A 363 5.12 -25.04 6.06
C LEU A 363 3.92 -24.80 6.96
N ARG A 364 3.25 -25.87 7.45
CA ARG A 364 2.18 -25.75 8.44
C ARG A 364 2.63 -24.95 9.66
N LYS A 365 3.78 -25.31 10.24
CA LYS A 365 4.34 -24.60 11.39
C LYS A 365 4.62 -23.13 11.10
N LEU A 366 5.11 -22.80 9.90
CA LEU A 366 5.32 -21.41 9.49
C LEU A 366 4.00 -20.64 9.41
N LEU A 367 2.98 -21.22 8.77
CA LEU A 367 1.66 -20.59 8.61
C LEU A 367 0.94 -20.40 9.94
N ASP A 368 0.97 -21.41 10.81
CA ASP A 368 0.36 -21.35 12.14
C ASP A 368 1.06 -20.27 12.99
N GLU A 369 2.40 -20.22 12.96
CA GLU A 369 3.16 -19.15 13.64
C GLU A 369 2.82 -17.77 13.09
N THR A 370 2.66 -17.62 11.77
CA THR A 370 2.21 -16.37 11.15
C THR A 370 0.81 -15.98 11.64
N LYS A 371 -0.14 -16.92 11.67
CA LYS A 371 -1.50 -16.67 12.17
C LYS A 371 -1.49 -16.26 13.63
N ASP A 372 -0.69 -16.92 14.48
CA ASP A 372 -0.51 -16.57 15.88
C ASP A 372 0.05 -15.14 16.05
N PHE A 373 1.04 -14.75 15.23
CA PHE A 373 1.57 -13.39 15.24
C PHE A 373 0.53 -12.36 14.79
N LEU A 374 -0.23 -12.64 13.73
CA LEU A 374 -1.26 -11.74 13.20
C LEU A 374 -2.46 -11.58 14.14
N HIS A 375 -2.79 -12.60 14.94
CA HIS A 375 -3.79 -12.51 16.01
C HIS A 375 -3.26 -11.82 17.28
N GLY A 376 -1.95 -11.62 17.40
CA GLY A 376 -1.32 -11.06 18.58
C GLY A 376 -1.74 -9.61 18.88
N GLN A 377 -1.76 -9.26 20.18
CA GLN A 377 -2.01 -7.89 20.62
C GLN A 377 -0.95 -6.91 20.10
N ASP A 378 0.31 -7.35 20.03
CA ASP A 378 1.42 -6.54 19.49
C ASP A 378 1.19 -6.19 18.02
N PHE A 379 0.73 -7.15 17.22
CA PHE A 379 0.38 -6.90 15.82
C PHE A 379 -0.77 -5.90 15.70
N THR A 380 -1.82 -6.07 16.51
CA THR A 380 -2.97 -5.15 16.54
C THR A 380 -2.53 -3.73 16.91
N ALA A 381 -1.63 -3.59 17.89
CA ALA A 381 -1.09 -2.29 18.29
C ALA A 381 -0.24 -1.64 17.18
N VAL A 382 0.62 -2.42 16.53
CA VAL A 382 1.43 -1.96 15.39
C VAL A 382 0.53 -1.55 14.22
N LEU A 383 -0.44 -2.39 13.86
CA LEU A 383 -1.42 -2.09 12.80
C LEU A 383 -2.16 -0.78 13.08
N SER A 384 -2.74 -0.64 14.27
CA SER A 384 -3.43 0.59 14.67
C SER A 384 -2.50 1.79 14.64
N GLY A 385 -1.24 1.63 15.04
CA GLY A 385 -0.20 2.66 14.96
C GLY A 385 0.09 3.09 13.53
N CYS A 386 0.36 2.14 12.63
CA CYS A 386 0.63 2.39 11.21
C CYS A 386 -0.54 3.08 10.52
N VAL A 387 -1.76 2.57 10.70
CA VAL A 387 -2.98 3.17 10.11
C VAL A 387 -3.18 4.58 10.67
N SER A 388 -3.00 4.80 11.98
CA SER A 388 -3.14 6.14 12.57
C SER A 388 -2.13 7.14 12.02
N SER A 389 -0.87 6.72 11.85
CA SER A 389 0.17 7.54 11.26
C SER A 389 -0.16 7.89 9.81
N ALA A 390 -0.58 6.91 9.00
CA ALA A 390 -0.96 7.12 7.60
C ALA A 390 -2.15 8.08 7.46
N PHE A 391 -3.21 7.91 8.25
CA PHE A 391 -4.32 8.88 8.27
C PHE A 391 -3.88 10.27 8.71
N SER A 392 -2.95 10.37 9.67
CA SER A 392 -2.42 11.66 10.13
C SER A 392 -1.61 12.37 9.02
N LEU A 393 -0.83 11.62 8.25
CA LEU A 393 -0.11 12.15 7.08
C LEU A 393 -1.08 12.68 6.01
N MET A 394 -2.09 11.89 5.63
CA MET A 394 -3.11 12.33 4.68
C MET A 394 -3.88 13.57 5.20
N GLN A 395 -4.20 13.62 6.49
CA GLN A 395 -4.84 14.79 7.10
C GLN A 395 -3.92 16.02 7.06
N GLN A 396 -2.63 15.86 7.32
CA GLN A 396 -1.64 16.93 7.25
C GLN A 396 -1.47 17.47 5.83
N ASP A 397 -1.41 16.59 4.83
CA ASP A 397 -1.29 17.00 3.42
C ASP A 397 -2.53 17.80 2.99
N LEU A 398 -3.72 17.34 3.38
CA LEU A 398 -4.99 18.03 3.09
C LEU A 398 -5.24 19.28 3.94
N HIS A 399 -4.62 19.41 5.12
CA HIS A 399 -4.75 20.59 5.99
C HIS A 399 -4.33 21.87 5.27
N THR A 400 -3.37 21.79 4.36
CA THR A 400 -2.90 22.94 3.56
C THR A 400 -4.01 23.63 2.77
N HIS A 401 -5.08 22.93 2.42
CA HIS A 401 -6.24 23.49 1.72
C HIS A 401 -7.17 24.30 2.64
N PHE A 402 -7.12 24.05 3.95
CA PHE A 402 -7.93 24.72 4.95
C PHE A 402 -7.24 25.94 5.56
N VAL A 403 -6.00 26.25 5.18
CA VAL A 403 -5.24 27.41 5.70
C VAL A 403 -5.10 28.50 4.62
N CYS A 404 -5.20 29.77 5.02
CA CYS A 404 -4.83 30.90 4.15
C CYS A 404 -3.30 31.10 4.12
N GLN A 405 -2.74 31.33 2.93
CA GLN A 405 -1.29 31.57 2.76
C GLN A 405 -0.86 33.01 3.15
N ASP A 406 -1.80 33.87 3.53
CA ASP A 406 -1.57 35.30 3.77
C ASP A 406 -1.11 35.62 5.21
N GLY A 407 -0.01 34.99 5.64
CA GLY A 407 0.76 35.39 6.84
C GLY A 407 0.12 35.11 8.21
N GLU A 408 -1.20 35.08 8.33
CA GLU A 408 -1.94 34.59 9.49
C GLU A 408 -2.56 33.23 9.17
N GLN A 409 -2.28 32.20 9.99
CA GLN A 409 -2.91 30.88 9.87
C GLN A 409 -4.38 30.93 10.29
N ILE A 410 -5.20 31.59 9.48
CA ILE A 410 -6.66 31.59 9.64
C ILE A 410 -7.19 30.37 8.90
N GLU A 411 -7.86 29.47 9.63
CA GLU A 411 -8.58 28.35 9.05
C GLU A 411 -9.78 28.88 8.25
N LYS A 412 -9.91 28.41 7.01
CA LYS A 412 -11.05 28.68 6.13
C LYS A 412 -11.86 27.40 5.90
N ASN A 413 -13.16 27.57 5.76
CA ASN A 413 -14.02 26.47 5.33
C ASN A 413 -13.85 26.24 3.82
N VAL A 414 -13.90 24.97 3.43
CA VAL A 414 -13.75 24.55 2.03
C VAL A 414 -14.97 23.74 1.62
N THR A 415 -15.58 24.09 0.48
CA THR A 415 -16.66 23.30 -0.10
C THR A 415 -16.15 21.91 -0.48
N LEU A 416 -16.87 20.85 -0.11
CA LEU A 416 -16.45 19.45 -0.36
C LEU A 416 -16.01 19.20 -1.83
N VAL A 417 -16.75 19.72 -2.81
CA VAL A 417 -16.40 19.56 -4.24
C VAL A 417 -14.99 20.08 -4.59
N LYS A 418 -14.50 21.12 -3.91
CA LYS A 418 -13.15 21.65 -4.15
C LYS A 418 -12.05 20.75 -3.59
N LEU A 419 -12.36 19.91 -2.60
CA LEU A 419 -11.41 18.97 -1.99
C LEU A 419 -11.28 17.66 -2.79
N LEU A 420 -12.31 17.28 -3.56
CA LEU A 420 -12.34 16.01 -4.28
C LEU A 420 -11.14 15.79 -5.23
N PRO A 421 -10.67 16.78 -6.01
CA PRO A 421 -9.51 16.57 -6.88
C PRO A 421 -8.22 16.31 -6.12
N ASP A 422 -8.01 16.97 -4.99
CA ASP A 422 -6.81 16.79 -4.18
C ASP A 422 -6.86 15.48 -3.41
N LEU A 423 -8.02 15.14 -2.83
CA LEU A 423 -8.24 13.82 -2.24
C LEU A 423 -8.07 12.71 -3.28
N ALA A 424 -8.49 12.92 -4.54
CA ALA A 424 -8.26 11.97 -5.62
C ALA A 424 -6.76 11.77 -5.85
N ARG A 425 -5.96 12.84 -5.83
CA ARG A 425 -4.50 12.75 -5.98
C ARG A 425 -3.83 11.96 -4.86
N GLU A 426 -4.34 12.02 -3.62
CA GLU A 426 -3.76 11.29 -2.48
C GLU A 426 -3.57 9.80 -2.73
N ALA A 427 -4.56 9.13 -3.33
CA ALA A 427 -4.43 7.70 -3.63
C ALA A 427 -3.26 7.38 -4.57
N HIS A 428 -2.96 8.28 -5.51
CA HIS A 428 -1.79 8.13 -6.37
C HIS A 428 -0.48 8.36 -5.61
N ILE A 429 -0.46 9.29 -4.65
CA ILE A 429 0.71 9.58 -3.83
C ILE A 429 1.02 8.38 -2.92
N ILE A 430 0.00 7.90 -2.19
CA ILE A 430 0.09 6.75 -1.27
C ILE A 430 0.54 5.48 -2.00
N LEU A 431 0.07 5.25 -3.22
CA LEU A 431 0.43 4.05 -4.00
C LEU A 431 1.56 4.29 -4.99
N SER A 432 2.21 5.46 -4.95
CA SER A 432 3.38 5.73 -5.79
C SER A 432 4.64 5.12 -5.21
N ASN A 433 5.54 4.70 -6.10
CA ASN A 433 6.84 4.15 -5.71
C ASN A 433 7.93 5.23 -5.53
N VAL A 434 7.58 6.51 -5.60
CA VAL A 434 8.54 7.63 -5.62
C VAL A 434 8.33 8.48 -4.38
N GLN A 435 9.28 8.45 -3.44
CA GLN A 435 9.24 9.24 -2.20
C GLN A 435 7.92 9.05 -1.43
N ASN A 436 7.53 7.80 -1.23
CA ASN A 436 6.34 7.49 -0.49
C ASN A 436 6.59 7.73 1.01
N LYS A 437 6.19 8.91 1.49
CA LYS A 437 6.26 9.30 2.90
C LYS A 437 5.42 8.40 3.83
N PHE A 438 4.52 7.60 3.27
CA PHE A 438 3.73 6.62 4.01
C PHE A 438 4.51 5.31 4.21
N LEU A 439 5.50 5.04 3.34
CA LEU A 439 6.40 3.89 3.41
C LEU A 439 7.70 4.19 4.18
N ASP A 440 8.22 5.42 4.08
CA ASP A 440 9.38 5.94 4.83
C ASP A 440 9.04 6.25 6.31
#